data_AF-A0A7K3Z5C6-F1
#
_entry.id   AF-A0A7K3Z5C6-F1
#
_cell.length_a   1.000
_cell.length_b   1.000
_cell.length_c   1.000
_cell.angle_alpha   90.00
_cell.angle_beta   90.00
_cell.angle_gamma   90.00
#
_symmetry.space_group_name_H-M   'P 1'
#
loop_
_entity.id
_entity.type
_entity.pdbx_description
1 polymer ?
#
loop_
_entity_poly.entity_id
_entity_poly.type
_entity_poly.pdbx_seq_one_letter_code
_entity_poly.pdbx_strand_id
1 'polypeptide(L)'
;MAKVSFRFNDRFVAYLKSIAGRWDPQAKVWVVPETKILEVEAKAKELDVQKLKIETGQRATSSSSKPVEGVIKMRKSRDCRFVLISVDLIAFTDDVKEMLYGERETVRFKVLQPKPLLQPQPS
;
A
#
# COMPACT_ATOMS: atom_id res chain seq x y z
N MET A 1 -12.03 -0.37 -9.90
CA MET A 1 -12.32 1.05 -10.24
C MET A 1 -11.43 1.93 -9.38
N ALA A 2 -10.77 2.94 -9.94
CA ALA A 2 -9.89 3.84 -9.20
C ALA A 2 -10.61 5.16 -8.85
N LYS A 3 -10.34 5.69 -7.67
CA LYS A 3 -10.81 7.00 -7.22
C LYS A 3 -9.70 8.03 -7.46
N VAL A 4 -10.03 9.14 -8.09
CA VAL A 4 -9.10 10.20 -8.48
C VAL A 4 -9.59 11.50 -7.86
N SER A 5 -8.78 12.07 -6.98
CA SER A 5 -9.01 13.36 -6.36
C SER A 5 -7.88 14.31 -6.74
N PHE A 6 -8.20 15.56 -7.03
CA PHE A 6 -7.23 16.56 -7.48
C PHE A 6 -7.78 17.96 -7.23
N ARG A 7 -6.91 18.96 -7.25
CA ARG A 7 -7.34 20.36 -7.26
C ARG A 7 -8.02 20.65 -8.59
N PHE A 8 -9.24 21.20 -8.55
CA PHE A 8 -10.06 21.45 -9.72
C PHE A 8 -9.26 22.05 -10.89
N ASN A 9 -9.29 21.33 -12.02
CA ASN A 9 -8.67 21.73 -13.28
C ASN A 9 -9.64 21.34 -14.40
N ASP A 10 -10.11 22.33 -15.14
CA ASP A 10 -11.19 22.17 -16.13
C ASP A 10 -10.76 21.27 -17.30
N ARG A 11 -9.51 21.41 -17.77
CA ARG A 11 -8.96 20.58 -18.85
C ARG A 11 -8.84 19.12 -18.44
N PHE A 12 -8.45 18.88 -17.20
CA PHE A 12 -8.34 17.52 -16.66
C PHE A 12 -9.71 16.89 -16.41
N VAL A 13 -10.70 17.66 -15.95
CA VAL A 13 -12.10 17.20 -15.83
C VAL A 13 -12.69 16.80 -17.19
N ALA A 14 -12.45 17.59 -18.24
CA ALA A 14 -12.89 17.26 -19.59
C ALA A 14 -12.29 15.93 -20.08
N TYR A 15 -11.00 15.72 -19.80
CA TYR A 15 -10.32 14.46 -20.10
C TYR A 15 -10.88 13.27 -19.30
N LEU A 16 -11.14 13.44 -17.99
CA LEU A 16 -11.73 12.38 -17.18
C LEU A 16 -13.12 11.97 -17.69
N LYS A 17 -13.92 12.93 -18.18
CA LYS A 17 -15.20 12.64 -18.84
C LYS A 17 -15.03 11.85 -20.15
N SER A 18 -13.98 12.11 -20.94
CA SER A 18 -13.74 11.38 -22.20
C SER A 18 -13.33 9.93 -22.00
N ILE A 19 -12.76 9.58 -20.85
CA ILE A 19 -12.32 8.20 -20.52
C ILE A 19 -13.34 7.43 -19.68
N ALA A 20 -14.62 7.81 -19.75
CA ALA A 20 -15.73 7.24 -18.97
C ALA A 20 -15.58 7.43 -17.44
N GLY A 21 -14.91 8.50 -17.01
CA GLY A 21 -14.84 8.92 -15.61
C GLY A 21 -16.20 9.39 -15.11
N ARG A 22 -16.62 8.89 -13.94
CA ARG A 22 -17.85 9.30 -13.27
C ARG A 22 -17.52 10.13 -12.05
N TRP A 23 -18.19 11.27 -11.89
CA TRP A 23 -18.06 12.04 -10.66
C TRP A 23 -18.90 11.41 -9.54
N ASP A 24 -18.28 11.15 -8.40
CA ASP A 24 -18.95 10.72 -7.18
C ASP A 24 -19.10 11.93 -6.22
N PRO A 25 -20.32 12.48 -6.06
CA PRO A 25 -20.55 13.64 -5.22
C PRO A 25 -20.44 13.34 -3.72
N GLN A 26 -20.61 12.08 -3.28
CA GLN A 26 -20.51 11.71 -1.87
C GLN A 26 -19.05 11.71 -1.40
N ALA A 27 -18.18 11.09 -2.18
CA ALA A 27 -16.75 11.04 -1.88
C ALA A 27 -16.00 12.28 -2.41
N LYS A 28 -16.63 13.13 -3.23
CA LYS A 28 -16.02 14.26 -3.94
C LYS A 28 -14.79 13.82 -4.75
N VAL A 29 -14.90 12.69 -5.45
CA VAL A 29 -13.83 12.10 -6.26
C VAL A 29 -14.35 11.67 -7.64
N TRP A 30 -13.45 11.59 -8.60
CA TRP A 30 -13.70 10.98 -9.90
C TRP A 30 -13.44 9.48 -9.85
N VAL A 31 -14.36 8.67 -10.35
CA VAL A 31 -14.22 7.22 -10.46
C VAL A 31 -13.89 6.90 -11.90
N VAL A 32 -12.72 6.31 -12.15
CA VAL A 32 -12.25 5.92 -13.48
C VAL A 32 -11.94 4.42 -13.54
N PRO A 33 -12.00 3.81 -14.74
CA PRO A 33 -11.53 2.45 -14.96
C PRO A 33 -10.05 2.29 -14.60
N GLU A 34 -9.68 1.17 -13.96
CA GLU A 34 -8.29 0.93 -13.54
C GLU A 34 -7.33 0.76 -14.71
N THR A 35 -7.84 0.25 -15.84
CA THR A 35 -7.10 0.11 -17.09
C THR A 35 -6.60 1.44 -17.65
N LYS A 36 -7.15 2.57 -17.19
CA LYS A 36 -6.83 3.93 -17.65
C LYS A 36 -6.02 4.75 -16.64
N ILE A 37 -5.61 4.17 -15.50
CA ILE A 37 -4.86 4.91 -14.46
C ILE A 37 -3.55 5.47 -14.99
N LEU A 38 -2.79 4.69 -15.77
CA LEU A 38 -1.50 5.13 -16.32
C LEU A 38 -1.68 6.33 -17.28
N GLU A 39 -2.75 6.32 -18.09
CA GLU A 39 -3.08 7.43 -18.98
C GLU A 39 -3.52 8.68 -18.18
N VAL A 40 -4.28 8.48 -17.09
CA VAL A 40 -4.71 9.55 -16.17
C VAL A 40 -3.53 10.20 -15.47
N GLU A 41 -2.57 9.41 -15.00
CA GLU A 41 -1.36 9.92 -14.34
C GLU A 41 -0.46 10.67 -15.31
N ALA A 42 -0.24 10.12 -16.52
CA ALA A 42 0.52 10.79 -17.57
C ALA A 42 -0.14 12.12 -17.97
N LYS A 43 -1.46 12.14 -18.16
CA LYS A 43 -2.20 13.37 -18.52
C LYS A 43 -2.22 14.38 -17.38
N ALA A 44 -2.28 13.93 -16.12
CA ALA A 44 -2.20 14.81 -14.96
C ALA A 44 -0.82 15.49 -14.85
N LYS A 45 0.25 14.76 -15.17
CA LYS A 45 1.62 15.29 -15.20
C LYS A 45 1.82 16.27 -16.36
N GLU A 46 1.26 15.98 -17.53
CA GLU A 46 1.27 16.89 -18.70
C GLU A 46 0.55 18.21 -18.41
N LEU A 47 -0.57 18.15 -17.68
CA LEU A 47 -1.41 19.31 -17.36
C LEU A 47 -1.05 20.00 -16.03
N ASP A 48 0.06 19.61 -15.40
CA ASP A 48 0.54 20.09 -14.10
C ASP A 48 -0.56 20.15 -13.02
N VAL A 49 -1.32 19.05 -12.91
CA VAL A 49 -2.45 18.96 -11.98
C VAL A 49 -1.94 18.87 -10.54
N GLN A 50 -2.15 19.92 -9.76
CA GLN A 50 -1.74 19.96 -8.37
C GLN A 50 -2.57 19.03 -7.47
N LYS A 51 -1.90 18.42 -6.49
CA LYS A 51 -2.50 17.55 -5.46
C LYS A 51 -3.30 16.36 -6.01
N LEU A 52 -2.83 15.76 -7.10
CA LEU A 52 -3.39 14.52 -7.64
C LEU A 52 -3.21 13.39 -6.61
N LYS A 53 -4.31 12.73 -6.25
CA LYS A 53 -4.34 11.55 -5.40
C LYS A 53 -5.26 10.51 -6.04
N ILE A 54 -4.63 9.43 -6.50
CA ILE A 54 -5.29 8.27 -7.11
C ILE A 54 -5.31 7.14 -6.08
N GLU A 55 -6.50 6.74 -5.64
CA GLU A 55 -6.73 5.59 -4.77
C GLU A 55 -7.31 4.45 -5.62
N THR A 56 -6.44 3.51 -5.99
CA THR A 56 -6.87 2.24 -6.61
C THR A 56 -7.30 1.28 -5.51
N GLY A 57 -8.30 0.42 -5.76
CA GLY A 57 -8.77 -0.59 -4.80
C GLY A 57 -7.67 -1.56 -4.30
N GLN A 58 -6.48 -1.54 -4.91
CA GLN A 58 -5.27 -2.07 -4.33
C GLN A 58 -4.69 -1.10 -3.30
N ARG A 59 -5.12 -1.33 -2.05
CA ARG A 59 -4.41 -1.06 -0.79
C ARG A 59 -3.19 -0.13 -0.94
N ALA A 60 -3.44 1.14 -0.61
CA ALA A 60 -2.47 2.20 -0.44
C ALA A 60 -1.09 1.72 0.06
N THR A 61 -0.05 2.05 -0.72
CA THR A 61 1.31 2.23 -0.19
C THR A 61 1.95 3.45 -0.85
N SER A 62 1.38 4.62 -0.62
CA SER A 62 2.12 5.89 -0.71
C SER A 62 1.56 6.91 0.28
N SER A 63 1.19 6.45 1.49
CA SER A 63 1.24 7.35 2.63
C SER A 63 2.70 7.43 3.07
N SER A 64 3.30 8.60 2.87
CA SER A 64 4.27 9.17 3.79
C SER A 64 3.70 9.09 5.21
N SER A 65 3.84 7.93 5.85
CA SER A 65 3.65 7.77 7.28
C SER A 65 5.04 7.74 7.86
N LYS A 66 5.30 8.65 8.80
CA LYS A 66 6.37 8.52 9.79
C LYS A 66 6.54 7.03 10.14
N PRO A 67 7.78 6.51 10.27
CA PRO A 67 7.98 5.11 10.61
C PRO A 67 7.09 4.83 11.82
N VAL A 68 6.09 3.97 11.63
CA VAL A 68 5.29 3.46 12.74
C VAL A 68 6.32 2.77 13.60
N GLU A 69 6.60 3.31 14.79
CA GLU A 69 7.47 2.67 15.76
C GLU A 69 6.91 1.27 16.02
N GLY A 70 7.51 0.28 15.35
CA GLY A 70 7.19 -1.11 15.54
C GLY A 70 7.90 -1.57 16.80
N VAL A 71 7.14 -1.85 17.86
CA VAL A 71 7.72 -2.39 19.09
C VAL A 71 8.01 -3.87 18.89
N ILE A 72 9.29 -4.19 18.66
CA ILE A 72 9.78 -5.56 18.68
C ILE A 72 9.90 -5.97 20.16
N LYS A 73 9.05 -6.91 20.60
CA LYS A 73 9.13 -7.44 21.97
C LYS A 73 10.40 -8.30 22.10
N MET A 74 11.32 -7.86 22.96
CA MET A 74 12.55 -8.58 23.27
C MET A 74 12.40 -9.30 24.61
N ARG A 75 12.94 -10.51 24.72
CA ARG A 75 13.03 -11.23 26.00
C ARG A 75 14.48 -11.35 26.42
N LYS A 76 14.81 -11.02 27.66
CA LYS A 76 16.16 -11.22 28.20
C LYS A 76 16.46 -12.71 28.30
N SER A 77 17.67 -13.11 27.91
CA SER A 77 18.20 -14.46 28.15
C SER A 77 18.25 -14.75 29.65
N ARG A 78 18.16 -16.03 30.04
CA ARG A 78 18.20 -16.46 31.45
C ARG A 78 19.49 -16.03 32.15
N ASP A 79 20.60 -16.01 31.43
CA ASP A 79 21.92 -15.58 31.92
C ASP A 79 22.16 -14.06 31.79
N CYS A 80 21.16 -13.30 31.35
CA CYS A 80 21.22 -11.85 31.16
C CYS A 80 22.26 -11.33 30.16
N ARG A 81 22.97 -12.20 29.42
CA ARG A 81 24.02 -11.79 28.47
C ARG A 81 23.48 -11.41 27.09
N PHE A 82 22.31 -11.94 26.73
CA PHE A 82 21.71 -11.74 25.41
C PHE A 82 20.23 -11.38 25.50
N VAL A 83 19.68 -10.86 24.41
CA VAL A 83 18.25 -10.62 24.20
C VAL A 83 17.77 -11.46 23.03
N LEU A 84 16.66 -12.19 23.22
CA LEU A 84 15.98 -12.93 22.18
C LEU A 84 14.97 -12.03 21.49
N ILE A 85 15.03 -12.01 20.17
CA ILE A 85 14.09 -11.34 19.28
C ILE A 85 13.32 -12.43 18.53
N SER A 86 11.99 -12.38 18.58
CA SER A 86 11.13 -13.26 17.80
C SER A 86 10.36 -12.40 16.79
N VAL A 87 10.51 -12.70 15.50
CA VAL A 87 9.87 -11.97 14.40
C VAL A 87 9.15 -12.96 13.51
N ASP A 88 7.85 -12.76 13.32
CA ASP A 88 7.09 -13.50 12.33
C ASP A 88 7.30 -12.86 10.94
N LEU A 89 7.80 -13.65 10.00
CA LEU A 89 8.11 -13.22 8.63
C LEU A 89 7.26 -14.00 7.63
N ILE A 90 6.78 -13.32 6.58
CA ILE A 90 6.17 -13.97 5.42
C ILE A 90 7.03 -13.70 4.19
N ALA A 91 7.42 -14.76 3.49
CA ALA A 91 8.10 -14.67 2.20
C ALA A 91 7.13 -14.29 1.08
N PHE A 92 7.60 -13.52 0.10
CA PHE A 92 6.81 -13.24 -1.10
C PHE A 92 6.79 -14.44 -2.04
N THR A 93 5.61 -14.81 -2.53
CA THR A 93 5.42 -16.01 -3.35
C THR A 93 6.22 -15.98 -4.66
N ASP A 94 6.35 -14.82 -5.30
CA ASP A 94 7.08 -14.70 -6.56
C ASP A 94 8.58 -14.94 -6.35
N ASP A 95 9.17 -14.30 -5.34
CA ASP A 95 10.57 -14.49 -4.97
C ASP A 95 10.87 -15.95 -4.58
N VAL A 96 9.93 -16.64 -3.90
CA VAL A 96 10.08 -18.06 -3.56
C VAL A 96 10.06 -18.94 -4.80
N LYS A 97 9.19 -18.64 -5.77
CA LYS A 97 9.17 -19.37 -7.05
C LYS A 97 10.47 -19.17 -7.81
N GLU A 98 10.91 -17.92 -7.99
CA GLU A 98 12.18 -17.60 -8.63
C GLU A 98 13.36 -18.33 -7.97
N MET A 99 13.36 -18.40 -6.63
CA MET A 99 14.39 -19.13 -5.89
C MET A 99 14.34 -20.64 -6.13
N LEU A 100 13.15 -21.24 -6.16
CA LEU A 100 12.99 -22.68 -6.44
C LEU A 100 13.38 -23.05 -7.88
N TYR A 101 13.22 -22.12 -8.82
CA TYR A 101 13.67 -22.29 -10.20
C TYR A 101 15.18 -22.01 -10.40
N GLY A 102 15.89 -21.56 -9.35
CA GLY A 102 17.32 -21.26 -9.40
C GLY A 102 17.66 -19.91 -10.04
N GLU A 103 16.66 -19.09 -10.34
CA GLU A 103 16.83 -17.75 -10.94
C GLU A 103 17.27 -16.71 -9.90
N ARG A 104 17.13 -17.02 -8.60
CA ARG A 104 17.46 -16.10 -7.51
C ARG A 104 17.91 -16.83 -6.25
N GLU A 105 18.84 -16.25 -5.51
CA GLU A 105 19.30 -16.79 -4.22
C GLU A 105 18.75 -16.01 -3.01
N THR A 106 17.94 -14.98 -3.26
CA THR A 106 17.45 -14.07 -2.21
C THR A 106 15.94 -13.95 -2.25
N VAL A 107 15.33 -13.90 -1.07
CA VAL A 107 13.87 -13.80 -0.88
C VAL A 107 13.56 -12.58 -0.03
N ARG A 108 12.63 -11.74 -0.48
CA ARG A 108 12.11 -10.66 0.35
C ARG A 108 11.14 -11.21 1.37
N PHE A 109 11.12 -10.59 2.55
CA PHE A 109 10.18 -10.90 3.61
C PHE A 109 9.40 -9.66 4.03
N LYS A 110 8.13 -9.88 4.37
CA LYS A 110 7.32 -8.91 5.07
C LYS A 110 7.28 -9.25 6.55
N VAL A 111 7.64 -8.29 7.40
CA VAL A 111 7.49 -8.41 8.84
C VAL A 111 6.01 -8.30 9.20
N LEU A 112 5.49 -9.29 9.94
CA LEU A 112 4.13 -9.25 10.46
C LEU A 112 4.07 -8.48 11.78
N GLN A 113 2.92 -7.87 12.04
CA GLN A 113 2.64 -7.32 13.36
C GLN A 113 2.45 -8.47 14.35
N PRO A 114 3.03 -8.39 15.56
CA PRO A 114 2.87 -9.41 16.57
C PRO A 114 1.39 -9.60 16.89
N LYS A 115 0.92 -10.84 16.82
CA LYS A 115 -0.47 -11.18 17.14
C LYS A 115 -0.72 -10.83 18.62
N PRO A 116 -1.71 -10.01 18.97
CA PRO A 116 -2.08 -9.84 20.36
C PRO A 116 -2.53 -11.19 20.90
N LEU A 117 -1.96 -11.60 22.04
CA LEU A 117 -2.46 -12.76 22.76
C LEU A 117 -3.91 -12.45 23.14
N LEU A 118 -4.85 -13.17 22.53
CA LEU A 118 -6.26 -13.16 22.92
C LEU A 118 -6.30 -13.45 24.43
N GLN A 119 -6.70 -12.44 25.21
CA GLN A 119 -6.96 -12.66 26.62
C GLN A 119 -8.09 -13.69 26.74
N PRO A 120 -7.98 -14.68 27.65
CA PRO A 120 -9.07 -15.61 27.88
C PRO A 120 -10.32 -14.81 28.29
N GLN A 121 -11.41 -14.97 27.54
CA GLN A 121 -12.70 -14.40 27.89
C GLN A 121 -13.13 -14.97 29.25
N PRO A 122 -13.49 -14.13 30.23
CA PRO A 122 -14.06 -14.63 31.48
C PRO A 122 -15.40 -15.32 31.17
N SER A 123 -15.57 -16.50 31.75
CA SER A 123 -16.75 -17.35 31.64
C SER A 123 -17.97 -16.76 32.32
#